data_AF-A0A829QMV8-F1
#
_entry.id   AF-A0A829QMV8-F1
#
_cell.length_a   1.000
_cell.length_b   1.000
_cell.length_c   1.000
_cell.angle_alpha   90.00
_cell.angle_beta   90.00
_cell.angle_gamma   90.00
#
_symmetry.space_group_name_H-M   'P 1'
#
loop_
_entity.id
_entity.type
_entity.pdbx_description
1 polymer ?
#
loop_
_entity_poly.entity_id
_entity_poly.type
_entity_poly.pdbx_seq_one_letter_code
_entity_poly.pdbx_strand_id
1 'polypeptide(L)'
;MLSHDSPPLAKRITESRNAEVIREALRDALGVNWEIRCDVGSAEAAAPAASRPAKAAPRVVTRPSRPTPDPEPVPEPEPEPPSPEDEEEQMLAEAGQSEAGPRRDPEEVALELLQNELGARKIDPN
;
A
#
# COMPACT_ATOMS: atom_id res chain seq x y z
N MET A 1 -11.01 -6.80 14.89
CA MET A 1 -10.85 -5.68 15.84
C MET A 1 -9.69 -4.85 15.35
N LEU A 2 -9.90 -3.56 15.03
CA LEU A 2 -8.86 -2.67 14.52
C LEU A 2 -8.30 -1.83 15.67
N SER A 3 -7.13 -2.20 16.18
CA SER A 3 -6.42 -1.47 17.24
C SER A 3 -5.37 -0.55 16.63
N HIS A 4 -5.25 0.69 17.12
CA HIS A 4 -4.24 1.63 16.64
C HIS A 4 -3.57 2.36 17.81
N ASP A 5 -2.24 2.30 17.86
CA ASP A 5 -1.39 2.74 19.00
C ASP A 5 -1.22 4.28 19.12
N SER A 6 -1.97 5.05 18.33
CA SER A 6 -1.80 6.51 18.28
C SER A 6 -2.98 7.21 18.99
N PRO A 7 -2.74 7.90 20.12
CA PRO A 7 -3.80 8.63 20.84
C PRO A 7 -4.60 9.64 20.00
N PRO A 8 -3.98 10.48 19.14
CA PRO A 8 -4.76 11.40 18.31
C PRO A 8 -5.52 10.68 17.19
N LEU A 9 -4.99 9.57 16.68
CA LEU A 9 -5.67 8.82 15.62
C LEU A 9 -6.83 7.98 16.19
N ALA A 10 -6.68 7.41 17.38
CA ALA A 10 -7.74 6.69 18.08
C ALA A 10 -8.97 7.58 18.33
N LYS A 11 -8.75 8.84 18.74
CA LYS A 11 -9.83 9.84 18.84
C LYS A 11 -10.52 10.07 17.51
N ARG A 12 -9.75 10.28 16.44
CA ARG A 12 -10.29 10.52 15.10
C ARG A 12 -11.03 9.30 14.55
N ILE A 13 -10.54 8.09 14.76
CA ILE A 13 -11.19 6.85 14.29
C ILE A 13 -12.50 6.59 15.05
N THR A 14 -12.55 6.95 16.34
CA THR A 14 -13.73 6.76 17.19
C THR A 14 -14.83 7.80 16.95
N GLU A 15 -14.54 8.93 16.28
CA GLU A 15 -15.55 9.89 15.86
C GLU A 15 -16.62 9.19 14.99
N SER A 16 -17.91 9.43 15.28
CA SER A 16 -19.04 8.71 14.66
C SER A 16 -18.97 8.67 13.13
N ARG A 17 -18.63 9.81 12.52
CA ARG A 17 -18.50 9.94 11.06
C ARG A 17 -17.37 9.06 10.50
N ASN A 18 -16.23 9.03 11.17
CA ASN A 18 -15.07 8.29 10.69
C ASN A 18 -15.26 6.78 10.94
N ALA A 19 -15.84 6.41 12.08
CA ALA A 19 -16.18 5.02 12.40
C ALA A 19 -17.17 4.42 11.39
N GLU A 20 -18.15 5.20 10.92
CA GLU A 20 -19.11 4.76 9.90
C GLU A 20 -18.43 4.55 8.54
N VAL A 21 -17.63 5.50 8.08
CA VAL A 21 -16.89 5.40 6.81
C VAL A 21 -15.92 4.22 6.82
N ILE A 22 -15.22 3.99 7.94
CA ILE A 22 -14.29 2.86 8.06
C ILE A 22 -15.05 1.53 8.08
N ARG A 23 -16.21 1.44 8.75
CA ARG A 23 -17.05 0.24 8.72
C ARG A 23 -17.57 -0.06 7.31
N GLU A 24 -17.98 0.97 6.58
CA GLU A 24 -18.47 0.84 5.21
C GLU A 24 -17.36 0.39 4.26
N ALA A 25 -16.18 1.01 4.35
CA ALA A 25 -15.02 0.63 3.54
C ALA A 25 -14.53 -0.80 3.86
N LEU A 26 -14.54 -1.20 5.13
CA LEU A 26 -14.20 -2.58 5.53
C LEU A 26 -15.24 -3.58 5.03
N ARG A 27 -16.52 -3.21 5.04
CA ARG A 27 -17.58 -4.04 4.46
C ARG A 27 -17.41 -4.18 2.95
N ASP A 28 -17.05 -3.12 2.25
CA ASP A 28 -16.88 -3.13 0.79
C ASP A 28 -15.63 -3.92 0.38
N ALA A 29 -14.49 -3.68 1.05
CA ALA A 29 -13.22 -4.31 0.71
C ALA A 29 -13.13 -5.79 1.14
N LEU A 30 -13.74 -6.15 2.28
CA LEU A 30 -13.56 -7.47 2.90
C LEU A 30 -14.88 -8.24 3.02
N GLY A 31 -16.04 -7.64 2.70
CA GLY A 31 -17.35 -8.29 2.82
C GLY A 31 -17.83 -8.50 4.27
N VAL A 32 -17.10 -8.01 5.26
CA VAL A 32 -17.32 -8.31 6.69
C VAL A 32 -17.72 -7.08 7.48
N ASN A 33 -18.64 -7.26 8.42
CA ASN A 33 -19.10 -6.19 9.31
C ASN A 33 -18.43 -6.33 10.68
N TRP A 34 -17.35 -5.57 10.89
CA TRP A 34 -16.55 -5.63 12.11
C TRP A 34 -16.78 -4.45 13.06
N GLU A 35 -16.52 -4.69 14.35
CA GLU A 35 -16.56 -3.67 15.41
C GLU A 35 -15.21 -2.95 15.52
N ILE A 36 -15.25 -1.62 15.58
CA ILE A 36 -14.07 -0.74 15.68
C ILE A 36 -13.89 -0.37 17.15
N ARG A 37 -12.74 -0.75 17.74
CA ARG A 37 -12.32 -0.30 19.07
C ARG A 37 -10.88 0.14 19.01
N CYS A 38 -10.61 1.40 19.30
CA CYS A 38 -9.25 1.89 19.45
C CYS A 38 -8.87 1.89 20.93
N ASP A 39 -7.85 1.13 21.29
CA ASP A 39 -7.24 1.20 22.62
C ASP A 39 -6.16 2.30 22.59
N VAL A 40 -6.23 3.25 23.53
CA VAL A 40 -5.25 4.33 23.64
C VAL A 40 -4.11 3.82 24.52
N GLY A 41 -3.12 3.18 23.88
CA GLY A 41 -1.81 3.01 24.49
C GLY A 41 -1.29 4.38 24.91
N SER A 42 -0.99 4.53 26.20
CA SER A 42 -0.52 5.78 26.79
C SER A 42 0.84 6.18 26.22
N ALA A 43 0.86 6.78 25.03
CA ALA A 43 1.96 7.62 24.60
C ALA A 43 1.84 8.94 25.34
N GLU A 44 2.72 9.08 26.35
CA GLU A 44 3.04 10.28 27.08
C GLU A 44 2.91 11.54 26.22
N ALA A 45 2.26 12.56 26.80
CA ALA A 45 1.90 13.81 26.16
C ALA A 45 3.11 14.52 25.52
N ALA A 46 3.34 14.29 24.23
CA ALA A 46 4.16 15.17 23.41
C ALA A 46 3.28 16.33 22.91
N ALA A 47 3.51 17.51 23.51
CA ALA A 47 2.84 18.78 23.23
C ALA A 47 2.82 19.15 21.73
N PRO A 48 1.82 19.93 21.26
CA PRO A 48 1.75 20.34 19.87
C PRO A 48 2.84 21.37 19.56
N ALA A 49 3.88 20.96 18.82
CA ALA A 49 4.82 21.89 18.22
C ALA A 49 4.12 22.62 17.05
N ALA A 50 3.91 23.92 17.25
CA ALA A 50 3.30 24.83 16.29
C ALA A 50 3.96 24.77 14.90
N SER A 51 3.18 24.50 13.86
CA SER A 51 3.60 24.63 12.47
C SER A 51 3.81 26.12 12.12
N ARG A 52 5.07 26.53 11.91
CA ARG A 52 5.37 27.80 11.22
C ARG A 52 5.21 27.59 9.71
N PRO A 53 4.45 28.45 8.99
CA PRO A 53 4.43 28.38 7.53
C PRO A 53 5.71 28.99 6.98
N ALA A 54 6.52 28.19 6.29
CA ALA A 54 7.62 28.68 5.46
C ALA A 54 7.03 29.25 4.15
N LYS A 55 6.88 30.58 4.07
CA LYS A 55 6.71 31.26 2.79
C LYS A 55 8.06 31.35 2.11
N ALA A 56 8.24 30.65 1.00
CA ALA A 56 9.36 30.86 0.09
C ALA A 56 8.89 30.76 -1.37
N ALA A 57 8.86 31.90 -2.05
CA ALA A 57 9.00 32.06 -3.51
C ALA A 57 9.15 33.56 -3.83
N PRO A 58 9.76 33.97 -4.95
CA PRO A 58 10.76 33.29 -5.81
C PRO A 58 12.01 34.17 -6.01
N ARG A 59 13.17 33.57 -6.36
CA ARG A 59 14.32 34.32 -6.88
C ARG A 59 14.33 34.24 -8.41
N VAL A 60 14.13 35.38 -9.06
CA VAL A 60 14.37 35.60 -10.48
C VAL A 60 15.87 35.80 -10.69
N VAL A 61 16.54 34.95 -11.46
CA VAL A 61 17.82 35.34 -12.10
C VAL A 61 18.07 34.58 -13.41
N THR A 62 18.03 35.35 -14.50
CA THR A 62 18.85 35.33 -15.73
C THR A 62 19.27 34.01 -16.39
N ARG A 63 18.82 33.87 -17.65
CA ARG A 63 19.35 32.96 -18.67
C ARG A 63 20.63 33.53 -19.31
N PRO A 64 21.72 32.76 -19.42
CA PRO A 64 22.76 33.01 -20.41
C PRO A 64 22.88 31.89 -21.45
N SER A 65 23.00 32.34 -22.70
CA SER A 65 23.66 31.80 -23.90
C SER A 65 23.58 30.32 -24.32
N ARG A 66 23.26 30.20 -25.62
CA ARG A 66 23.24 29.05 -26.52
C ARG A 66 24.62 28.39 -26.68
N PRO A 67 24.73 27.04 -26.62
CA PRO A 67 25.85 26.30 -27.19
C PRO A 67 25.53 25.82 -28.62
N THR A 68 26.58 25.77 -29.43
CA THR A 68 26.73 25.29 -30.81
C THR A 68 26.29 23.83 -30.96
N PRO A 69 25.71 23.39 -32.09
CA PRO A 69 25.39 21.97 -32.31
C PRO A 69 26.68 21.14 -32.43
N ASP A 70 26.79 20.14 -31.56
CA ASP A 70 27.74 19.03 -31.62
C ASP A 70 27.37 18.09 -32.79
N PRO A 71 28.33 17.42 -33.46
CA PRO A 71 28.03 16.48 -34.55
C PRO A 71 27.06 15.38 -34.11
N GLU A 72 26.00 15.17 -34.90
CA GLU A 72 24.97 14.17 -34.63
C GLU A 72 25.59 12.76 -34.49
N PRO A 73 25.34 12.05 -33.37
CA PRO A 73 25.64 10.62 -33.29
C PRO A 73 24.71 9.88 -34.24
N VAL A 74 25.28 8.96 -35.02
CA VAL A 74 24.52 8.02 -35.86
C VAL A 74 23.52 7.30 -34.95
N PRO A 75 22.21 7.28 -35.25
CA PRO A 75 21.25 6.61 -34.38
C PRO A 75 21.58 5.11 -34.33
N GLU A 76 21.84 4.61 -33.12
CA GLU A 76 21.70 3.18 -32.83
C GLU A 76 20.29 2.75 -33.25
N PRO A 77 20.11 1.55 -33.82
CA PRO A 77 18.77 1.08 -34.16
C PRO A 77 17.91 1.09 -32.88
N GLU A 78 16.89 1.94 -32.88
CA GLU A 78 15.86 1.89 -31.85
C GLU A 78 15.26 0.47 -31.87
N PRO A 79 15.04 -0.15 -30.69
CA PRO A 79 14.34 -1.42 -30.65
C PRO A 79 12.99 -1.24 -31.33
N GLU A 80 12.73 -2.05 -32.36
CA GLU A 80 11.44 -2.06 -33.03
C GLU A 80 10.34 -2.34 -31.98
N PRO A 81 9.19 -1.66 -32.07
CA PRO A 81 8.09 -1.94 -31.16
C PRO A 81 7.72 -3.42 -31.26
N PRO A 82 7.40 -4.08 -30.13
CA PRO A 82 7.05 -5.49 -30.14
C PRO A 82 5.91 -5.75 -31.11
N SER A 83 5.98 -6.87 -31.84
CA SER A 83 4.87 -7.34 -32.66
C SER A 83 3.68 -7.66 -31.73
N PRO A 84 2.42 -7.55 -32.20
CA PRO A 84 1.27 -8.08 -31.46
C PRO A 84 1.48 -9.54 -31.01
N GLU A 85 2.20 -10.35 -31.78
CA GLU A 85 2.56 -11.73 -31.40
C GLU A 85 3.50 -11.74 -30.18
N ASP A 86 4.51 -10.86 -30.15
CA ASP A 86 5.44 -10.71 -29.01
C ASP A 86 4.70 -10.21 -27.76
N GLU A 87 3.72 -9.31 -27.92
CA GLU A 87 2.89 -8.82 -26.81
C GLU A 87 2.01 -9.93 -26.23
N GLU A 88 1.40 -10.76 -27.09
CA GLU A 88 0.62 -11.94 -26.67
C GLU A 88 1.50 -12.96 -25.92
N GLU A 89 2.70 -13.25 -26.44
CA GLU A 89 3.66 -14.14 -25.78
C GLU A 89 4.13 -13.60 -24.42
N GLN A 90 4.36 -12.28 -24.32
CA GLN A 90 4.69 -11.62 -23.05
C GLN A 90 3.53 -11.72 -22.03
N MET A 91 2.28 -11.49 -22.46
CA MET A 91 1.11 -11.67 -21.58
C MET A 91 0.96 -13.12 -21.09
N LEU A 92 1.23 -14.11 -21.93
CA LEU A 92 1.20 -15.53 -21.54
C LEU A 92 2.35 -15.87 -20.58
N ALA A 93 3.54 -15.31 -20.80
CA ALA A 93 4.70 -15.54 -19.94
C ALA A 93 4.51 -14.93 -18.55
N GLU A 94 3.99 -13.70 -18.44
CA GLU A 94 3.73 -13.03 -17.16
C GLU A 94 2.70 -13.79 -16.29
N ALA A 95 1.67 -14.37 -16.92
CA ALA A 95 0.68 -15.19 -16.23
C ALA A 95 1.26 -16.50 -15.66
N GLY A 96 2.27 -17.08 -16.34
CA GLY A 96 2.99 -18.26 -15.85
C GLY A 96 4.09 -17.96 -14.84
N GLN A 97 4.65 -16.75 -14.87
CA GLN A 97 5.69 -16.27 -13.94
C GLN A 97 5.13 -15.73 -12.62
N SER A 98 3.83 -15.40 -12.57
CA SER A 98 3.08 -15.24 -11.33
C SER A 98 2.97 -16.59 -10.64
N GLU A 99 4.07 -17.07 -10.03
CA GLU A 99 4.25 -18.39 -9.44
C GLU A 99 2.95 -18.94 -8.83
N ALA A 100 2.23 -19.73 -9.62
CA ALA A 100 1.34 -20.76 -9.13
C ALA A 100 2.19 -22.01 -8.84
N GLY A 101 3.25 -21.85 -8.05
CA GLY A 101 3.66 -22.95 -7.18
C GLY A 101 2.41 -23.41 -6.42
N PRO A 102 2.25 -24.71 -6.07
CA PRO A 102 1.00 -25.24 -5.53
C PRO A 102 0.45 -24.26 -4.51
N ARG A 103 -0.64 -23.56 -4.86
CA ARG A 103 -1.17 -22.53 -3.97
C ARG A 103 -1.42 -23.26 -2.67
N ARG A 104 -0.68 -22.90 -1.60
CA ARG A 104 -0.84 -23.54 -0.30
C ARG A 104 -2.33 -23.61 -0.04
N ASP A 105 -2.82 -24.80 0.31
CA ASP A 105 -4.24 -25.00 0.49
C ASP A 105 -4.74 -23.89 1.42
N PRO A 106 -5.76 -23.11 1.03
CA PRO A 106 -6.19 -21.95 1.81
C PRO A 106 -6.59 -22.38 3.24
N GLU A 107 -7.00 -23.63 3.40
CA GLU A 107 -7.23 -24.27 4.69
C GLU A 107 -5.94 -24.46 5.51
N GLU A 108 -4.82 -24.88 4.91
CA GLU A 108 -3.54 -25.03 5.59
C GLU A 108 -3.01 -23.68 6.10
N VAL A 109 -3.12 -22.64 5.27
CA VAL A 109 -2.76 -21.26 5.65
C VAL A 109 -3.65 -20.76 6.79
N ALA A 110 -4.96 -21.02 6.70
CA ALA A 110 -5.87 -20.67 7.78
C ALA A 110 -5.50 -21.40 9.09
N LEU A 111 -5.16 -22.69 9.03
CA LEU A 111 -4.74 -23.47 10.19
C LEU A 111 -3.42 -22.99 10.81
N GLU A 112 -2.46 -22.57 9.99
CA GLU A 112 -1.18 -22.02 10.43
C GLU A 112 -1.39 -20.67 11.14
N LEU A 113 -2.21 -19.78 10.58
CA LEU A 113 -2.54 -18.49 11.19
C LEU A 113 -3.33 -18.67 12.49
N LEU A 114 -4.30 -19.58 12.54
CA LEU A 114 -5.05 -19.89 13.76
C LEU A 114 -4.13 -20.42 14.88
N GLN A 115 -3.11 -21.20 14.54
CA GLN A 115 -2.12 -21.71 15.50
C GLN A 115 -1.16 -20.60 15.98
N ASN A 116 -0.62 -19.81 15.06
CA ASN A 116 0.39 -18.79 15.37
C ASN A 116 -0.20 -17.58 16.10
N GLU A 117 -1.35 -17.09 15.66
CA GLU A 117 -1.91 -15.82 16.17
C GLU A 117 -2.87 -16.02 17.35
N LEU A 118 -3.53 -17.18 17.44
CA LEU A 118 -4.56 -17.44 18.46
C LEU A 118 -4.20 -18.60 19.40
N GLY A 119 -3.06 -19.28 19.17
CA GLY A 119 -2.67 -20.45 19.94
C GLY A 119 -3.65 -21.62 19.82
N ALA A 120 -4.46 -21.64 18.75
CA ALA A 120 -5.51 -22.64 18.58
C ALA A 120 -4.90 -24.04 18.41
N ARG A 121 -5.51 -25.04 19.06
CA ARG A 121 -5.15 -26.45 18.86
C ARG A 121 -6.29 -27.16 18.14
N LYS A 122 -5.96 -28.06 17.21
CA LYS A 122 -6.94 -28.95 16.58
C LYS A 122 -7.68 -29.72 17.68
N ILE A 123 -9.00 -29.64 17.65
CA ILE A 123 -9.90 -30.34 18.55
C ILE A 123 -10.28 -31.65 17.87
N ASP A 124 -9.99 -32.78 18.52
CA ASP A 124 -10.42 -34.08 18.01
C ASP A 124 -11.93 -34.21 18.14
N PRO A 125 -12.63 -34.68 17.09
CA PRO A 125 -14.05 -34.99 17.18
C PRO A 125 -14.21 -36.29 17.98
N ASN A 126 -14.63 -36.16 19.23
CA ASN A 126 -15.09 -37.27 20.08
C ASN A 126 -16.61 -37.45 19.97
#